data_AF-A0A448XMW9-F1
#
_entry.id   AF-A0A448XMW9-F1
#
_cell.length_a   1.000
_cell.length_b   1.000
_cell.length_c   1.000
_cell.angle_alpha   90.00
_cell.angle_beta   90.00
_cell.angle_gamma   90.00
#
_symmetry.space_group_name_H-M   'P 1'
#
loop_
_entity.id
_entity.type
_entity.pdbx_description
1 polymer ?
#
loop_
_entity_poly.entity_id
_entity_poly.type
_entity_poly.pdbx_seq_one_letter_code
_entity_poly.pdbx_strand_id
1 'polypeptide(L)'
;MNKPLVLAIFISHAQMWPQVELFKPTNRSGLGFSIVDGKDVVETQILTGIYVNRVVPGGVADMSGQILPGDQVVQASVIGPFS
;
A
#
# COMPACT_ATOMS: atom_id res chain seq x y z
N MET A 1 -1.52 -22.90 -11.27
CA MET A 1 -0.66 -21.75 -11.62
C MET A 1 -1.07 -20.60 -10.72
N ASN A 2 -0.28 -20.30 -9.69
CA ASN A 2 -0.56 -19.17 -8.80
C ASN A 2 -0.19 -17.89 -9.56
N LYS A 3 -1.19 -17.22 -10.12
CA LYS A 3 -1.02 -15.94 -10.80
C LYS A 3 -0.83 -14.87 -9.72
N PRO A 4 0.13 -13.94 -9.87
CA PRO A 4 0.42 -13.03 -8.80
C PRO A 4 -0.69 -11.96 -8.72
N LEU A 5 -1.13 -11.66 -7.51
CA LEU A 5 -2.04 -10.54 -7.25
C LEU A 5 -1.21 -9.27 -7.33
N VAL A 6 -1.62 -8.32 -8.15
CA VAL A 6 -1.02 -6.97 -8.17
C VAL A 6 -1.91 -6.03 -7.36
N LEU A 7 -1.33 -5.26 -6.44
CA LEU A 7 -2.05 -4.27 -5.63
C LEU A 7 -1.65 -2.85 -6.04
N ALA A 8 -2.55 -2.11 -6.70
CA ALA A 8 -2.38 -0.68 -6.97
C ALA A 8 -2.56 0.14 -5.68
N ILE A 9 -1.51 0.79 -5.20
CA ILE A 9 -1.56 1.75 -4.09
C ILE A 9 -1.25 3.13 -4.64
N PHE A 10 -2.04 4.13 -4.25
CA PHE A 10 -1.93 5.54 -4.63
C PHE A 10 -1.45 6.36 -3.44
N ILE A 11 -0.29 7.02 -3.56
CA ILE A 11 0.41 7.74 -2.48
C ILE A 11 0.37 9.25 -2.75
N SER A 12 0.14 10.08 -1.73
CA SER A 12 0.12 11.54 -1.85
C SER A 12 1.50 12.14 -1.59
N HIS A 13 2.10 12.81 -2.59
CA HIS A 13 3.14 13.82 -2.32
C HIS A 13 3.25 14.97 -3.34
N ALA A 14 2.62 14.93 -4.52
CA ALA A 14 2.77 16.01 -5.52
C ALA A 14 1.71 16.03 -6.63
N GLN A 15 0.41 15.82 -6.32
CA GLN A 15 -0.67 15.85 -7.33
C GLN A 15 -0.57 14.75 -8.41
N MET A 16 0.22 13.71 -8.14
CA MET A 16 0.30 12.46 -8.89
C MET A 16 0.21 11.33 -7.89
N TRP A 17 -0.76 10.45 -8.04
CA TRP A 17 -0.84 9.21 -7.28
C TRP A 17 -0.15 8.12 -8.10
N PRO A 18 1.12 7.77 -7.82
CA PRO A 18 1.78 6.68 -8.55
C PRO A 18 1.08 5.37 -8.22
N GLN A 19 0.82 4.54 -9.24
CA GLN A 19 0.36 3.17 -9.04
C GLN A 19 1.56 2.30 -8.70
N VAL A 20 1.60 1.77 -7.49
CA VAL A 20 2.59 0.73 -7.11
C VAL A 20 2.01 -0.63 -7.45
N GLU A 21 2.83 -1.56 -7.96
CA GLU A 21 2.43 -2.93 -8.24
C GLU A 21 3.24 -3.90 -7.39
N LEU A 22 2.58 -4.60 -6.46
CA LEU A 22 3.22 -5.63 -5.63
C LEU A 22 2.72 -7.02 -5.99
N PHE A 23 3.62 -7.99 -6.10
CA PHE A 23 3.27 -9.38 -6.36
C PHE A 23 3.19 -10.18 -5.06
N LYS A 24 2.00 -10.69 -4.74
CA LYS A 24 1.84 -11.53 -3.54
C LYS A 24 2.55 -12.89 -3.69
N PRO A 25 3.42 -13.31 -2.75
CA PRO A 25 4.09 -14.60 -2.81
C PRO A 25 3.12 -15.78 -2.61
N THR A 26 3.48 -16.93 -3.19
CA THR A 26 2.66 -18.15 -3.15
C THR A 26 2.71 -18.90 -1.81
N ASN A 27 3.73 -18.62 -1.00
CA ASN A 27 3.98 -19.26 0.30
C ASN A 27 3.07 -18.74 1.44
N ARG A 28 1.94 -18.11 1.11
CA ARG A 28 1.00 -17.46 2.05
C ARG A 28 1.58 -16.29 2.85
N SER A 29 2.80 -15.82 2.55
CA SER A 29 3.29 -14.58 3.15
C SER A 29 2.49 -13.36 2.65
N GLY A 30 2.38 -12.35 3.52
CA GLY A 30 1.75 -11.08 3.19
C GLY A 30 2.61 -10.22 2.26
N LEU A 31 2.17 -8.99 1.99
CA LEU A 31 2.92 -8.03 1.17
C LEU A 31 4.07 -7.34 1.92
N GLY A 32 4.24 -7.62 3.21
CA GLY A 32 5.37 -7.09 3.99
C GLY A 32 5.20 -5.65 4.47
N PHE A 33 3.97 -5.16 4.62
CA PHE A 33 3.69 -3.88 5.28
C PHE A 33 2.40 -3.98 6.11
N SER A 34 2.20 -3.04 7.04
CA SER A 34 0.99 -2.91 7.85
C SER A 34 0.38 -1.53 7.70
N ILE A 35 -0.94 -1.44 7.78
CA ILE A 35 -1.69 -0.19 7.74
C ILE A 35 -2.27 0.18 9.11
N VAL A 36 -2.53 1.46 9.31
CA VAL A 36 -3.30 2.01 10.43
C VAL A 36 -4.38 2.94 9.91
N ASP A 37 -5.49 3.07 10.64
CA ASP A 37 -6.44 4.14 10.40
C ASP A 37 -5.89 5.44 11.01
N GLY A 38 -5.59 6.42 10.16
CA GLY A 38 -5.24 7.75 10.60
C GLY A 38 -6.53 8.53 10.81
N LYS A 39 -6.77 8.96 12.06
CA LYS A 39 -7.75 9.99 12.39
C LYS A 39 -7.01 11.12 13.07
N ASP A 40 -6.53 12.08 12.28
CA ASP A 40 -6.02 13.33 12.84
C ASP A 40 -7.13 14.37 12.83
N VAL A 41 -7.37 14.95 14.00
CA VAL A 41 -8.23 16.12 14.15
C VAL A 41 -7.32 17.33 14.16
N VAL A 42 -7.22 18.02 13.02
CA VAL A 42 -6.46 19.27 12.93
C VAL A 42 -7.48 20.40 12.92
N GLU A 43 -7.72 20.99 14.10
CA GLU A 43 -8.52 22.18 14.49
C GLU A 43 -9.89 22.45 13.79
N THR A 44 -10.03 22.19 12.50
CA THR A 44 -11.25 22.36 11.68
C THR A 44 -11.51 21.22 10.68
N GLN A 45 -10.61 20.23 10.55
CA GLN A 45 -10.78 19.08 9.65
C GLN A 45 -10.42 17.75 10.34
N ILE A 46 -11.25 16.73 10.11
CA ILE A 46 -10.89 15.34 10.41
C ILE A 46 -10.21 14.78 9.17
N LEU A 47 -8.89 14.62 9.23
CA LEU A 47 -8.15 13.88 8.22
C LEU A 47 -8.34 12.39 8.51
N THR A 48 -9.31 11.78 7.83
CA THR A 48 -9.51 10.33 7.84
C THR A 48 -8.76 9.69 6.68
N GLY A 49 -7.93 8.68 6.95
CA GLY A 49 -7.23 7.94 5.92
C GLY A 49 -6.68 6.60 6.39
N ILE A 50 -6.18 5.81 5.45
CA ILE A 50 -5.42 4.59 5.72
C ILE A 50 -3.97 4.91 5.41
N TYR A 51 -3.07 4.62 6.35
CA TYR A 51 -1.65 4.93 6.21
C TYR A 51 -0.79 3.71 6.44
N VAL A 52 0.33 3.63 5.73
CA VAL A 52 1.36 2.63 5.98
C VAL A 52 2.04 2.96 7.29
N ASN A 53 1.88 2.09 8.28
CA ASN A 53 2.52 2.23 9.60
C ASN A 53 3.95 1.68 9.60
N ARG A 54 4.16 0.54 8.93
CA ARG A 54 5.43 -0.18 8.95
C ARG A 54 5.63 -0.97 7.67
N VAL A 55 6.89 -1.02 7.24
CA VAL A 55 7.40 -1.92 6.19
C VAL A 55 8.34 -2.93 6.84
N VAL A 56 8.22 -4.20 6.46
CA VAL A 56 9.00 -5.32 7.00
C VAL A 56 10.28 -5.46 6.18
N PRO A 57 11.48 -5.35 6.80
CA PRO A 57 12.75 -5.55 6.10
C PRO A 57 12.81 -6.90 5.38
N GLY A 58 13.23 -6.90 4.12
CA GLY A 58 13.27 -8.08 3.25
C GLY A 58 11.88 -8.57 2.77
N GLY A 59 10.80 -7.86 3.11
CA GLY A 59 9.45 -8.14 2.62
C GLY A 59 9.22 -7.60 1.21
N VAL A 60 8.07 -7.94 0.60
CA VAL A 60 7.76 -7.53 -0.79
C VAL A 60 7.72 -6.01 -0.96
N ALA A 61 7.08 -5.29 -0.03
CA ALA A 61 7.04 -3.83 -0.02
C ALA A 61 8.42 -3.19 0.19
N ASP A 62 9.28 -3.78 1.01
CA ASP A 62 10.66 -3.29 1.24
C ASP A 62 11.51 -3.46 -0.03
N MET A 63 11.44 -4.65 -0.63
CA MET A 63 12.17 -4.95 -1.87
C MET A 63 11.67 -4.14 -3.06
N SER A 64 10.42 -3.66 -3.06
CA SER A 64 9.93 -2.78 -4.12
C SER A 64 10.48 -1.36 -4.01
N GLY A 65 10.85 -0.91 -2.80
CA GLY A 65 11.32 0.44 -2.50
C GLY A 65 10.31 1.56 -2.74
N GLN A 66 9.05 1.20 -3.06
CA GLN A 66 8.01 2.13 -3.51
C GLN A 66 6.94 2.40 -2.45
N ILE A 67 6.97 1.67 -1.34
CA ILE A 67 6.04 1.83 -0.22
C ILE A 67 6.86 2.13 1.02
N LEU A 68 6.55 3.24 1.67
CA LEU A 68 7.26 3.77 2.81
C LEU A 68 6.30 4.01 3.98
N PRO A 69 6.78 3.93 5.24
CA PRO A 69 6.01 4.40 6.38
C PRO A 69 5.57 5.86 6.20
N GLY A 70 4.30 6.15 6.50
CA GLY A 70 3.68 7.46 6.31
C GLY A 70 2.90 7.60 4.99
N ASP A 71 3.10 6.70 4.04
CA ASP A 71 2.35 6.73 2.77
C ASP A 71 0.85 6.51 3.02
N GLN A 72 0.02 7.35 2.42
CA GLN A 72 -1.42 7.16 2.41
C GLN A 72 -1.79 6.11 1.36
N VAL A 73 -2.66 5.17 1.72
CA VAL A 73 -3.26 4.20 0.81
C VAL A 73 -4.63 4.74 0.38
N VAL A 74 -4.74 5.26 -0.84
CA VAL A 74 -6.02 5.80 -1.36
C VAL A 74 -6.89 4.72 -2.01
N GLN A 75 -6.28 3.71 -2.65
CA GLN A 75 -6.98 2.54 -3.19
C GLN A 75 -6.10 1.31 -3.03
N ALA A 76 -6.73 0.14 -3.00
CA ALA A 76 -6.07 -1.15 -3.05
C ALA A 76 -6.97 -2.10 -3.86
N SER A 77 -6.54 -2.49 -5.05
CA SER A 77 -7.29 -3.41 -5.92
C SER A 77 -6.43 -4.61 -6.29
N VAL A 78 -7.04 -5.80 -6.37
CA VAL A 78 -6.38 -6.99 -6.90
C VAL A 78 -6.51 -6.96 -8.42
N ILE A 79 -5.39 -6.88 -9.13
CA ILE A 79 -5.37 -7.04 -10.58
C ILE A 79 -5.10 -8.52 -10.89
N GLY A 80 -6.07 -9.14 -11.55
CA GLY A 80 -6.00 -10.51 -12.04
C GLY A 80 -5.92 -10.53 -13.58
N PRO A 81 -5.72 -11.70 -14.21
CA PRO A 81 -5.56 -11.85 -15.67
C PRO A 81 -6.81 -11.53 -16.50
N PHE A 82 -7.86 -10.95 -15.91
CA PHE A 82 -9.13 -10.64 -16.58
C PHE A 82 -9.64 -9.21 -16.28
N SER A 83 -8.76 -8.33 -15.80
CA SER A 83 -9.01 -6.88 -15.82
C SER A 83 -8.67 -6.29 -17.19
#